data_AF-A0A1D6N0R1-F1
#
_entry.id   AF-A0A1D6N0R1-F1
#
_cell.length_a   1.000
_cell.length_b   1.000
_cell.length_c   1.000
_cell.angle_alpha   90.00
_cell.angle_beta   90.00
_cell.angle_gamma   90.00
#
_symmetry.space_group_name_H-M   'P 1'
#
loop_
_entity.id
_entity.type
_entity.pdbx_description
1 polymer ?
#
loop_
_entity_poly.entity_id
_entity_poly.type
_entity_poly.pdbx_seq_one_letter_code
_entity_poly.pdbx_strand_id
1 'polypeptide(L)'
;MAAVTAAAVSLPSSSSSPAAAKAKASASASPSSPCGHLQFPRRHGGPRAVRLRVQVSTTETAEAEPVKKLEKVSKKQEEGLVTNKYKPKEPYVGRCLLNTRITGDQAPGETWHMVFSTEGEVPYREGQSIGVIADGEDKNGKPHKLRLYSIASSALGDFGDSKTVSLCVKRLVYTNDQGEVVKGVCSNFLCDLKPGAEVKITGPVGKEMLMPKDPNATIIMLATGTGIAPFRSFLWKMFFEEHEDYKYTGLAWLFLGVPTSDTLLYKEELEKMKEMAPDNFRLDFAVSREQTNAAGEKMYIQTRMAEYKEELWELLKKDNTYVYMCGLKGMEKGIDDIMLDLAAKDGINWLDYKKQLKKSEQWNVEYTGLAWLFLGVPTSDTLLYKEELEKMKEMAPDNFRLDFAVSREQTNAAGEKMYIQTRMAEYKEELWELLKKDNTYVYMCGLKGMEKGIDDIMLDLAAKDGINWLDYKKQLKKSEQWNVEVY
;
A
#
# COMPACT_ATOMS: atom_id res chain seq x y z
N MET A 1 -18.62 67.32 17.05
CA MET A 1 -17.42 67.25 17.91
C MET A 1 -16.55 66.13 17.33
N ALA A 2 -15.60 66.46 16.45
CA ALA A 2 -14.17 66.68 16.75
C ALA A 2 -13.52 65.42 17.37
N ALA A 3 -12.48 64.79 16.84
CA ALA A 3 -11.39 65.31 16.03
C ALA A 3 -10.78 64.26 15.08
N VAL A 4 -10.21 64.80 13.99
CA VAL A 4 -9.31 64.17 13.00
C VAL A 4 -7.87 64.31 13.51
N THR A 5 -7.03 63.30 13.31
CA THR A 5 -5.58 63.51 13.08
C THR A 5 -4.99 62.35 12.27
N ALA A 6 -4.40 62.70 11.13
CA ALA A 6 -3.53 61.89 10.30
C ALA A 6 -2.08 62.39 10.43
N ALA A 7 -1.09 61.50 10.33
CA ALA A 7 0.30 61.71 9.83
C ALA A 7 1.04 60.36 9.97
N ALA A 8 1.60 59.68 8.95
CA ALA A 8 2.56 60.04 7.90
C ALA A 8 4.05 60.00 8.33
N VAL A 9 4.74 58.94 7.85
CA VAL A 9 6.10 58.87 7.25
C VAL A 9 7.35 59.05 8.15
N SER A 10 8.24 58.05 8.18
CA SER A 10 9.59 58.06 7.53
C SER A 10 10.54 56.94 8.02
N LEU A 11 11.28 56.39 7.06
CA LEU A 11 12.44 55.48 7.16
C LEU A 11 13.67 56.19 7.78
N PRO A 12 14.70 55.41 8.15
CA PRO A 12 16.06 55.79 7.81
C PRO A 12 16.78 54.71 6.99
N SER A 13 17.34 55.15 5.86
CA SER A 13 18.43 54.50 5.12
C SER A 13 19.76 55.21 5.43
N SER A 14 20.86 54.46 5.41
CA SER A 14 22.26 54.84 5.05
C SER A 14 23.21 53.86 5.78
N SER A 15 23.88 52.93 5.11
CA SER A 15 25.07 53.04 4.25
C SER A 15 26.37 53.35 5.01
N SER A 16 27.24 52.35 5.17
CA SER A 16 28.70 52.48 5.02
C SER A 16 29.43 51.12 5.13
N SER A 17 29.97 50.65 4.01
CA SER A 17 31.29 49.97 3.93
C SER A 17 32.29 50.99 3.34
N PRO A 18 33.62 50.74 3.14
CA PRO A 18 34.46 49.55 3.40
C PRO A 18 35.89 49.87 3.96
N ALA A 19 36.62 48.86 4.46
CA ALA A 19 38.09 48.75 4.42
C ALA A 19 38.48 47.33 4.91
N ALA A 20 39.07 46.41 4.13
CA ALA A 20 40.36 46.39 3.43
C ALA A 20 41.59 46.15 4.32
N ALA A 21 42.05 44.90 4.37
CA ALA A 21 43.47 44.47 4.42
C ALA A 21 43.50 42.98 4.01
N LYS A 22 43.90 42.60 2.79
CA LYS A 22 45.28 42.27 2.35
C LYS A 22 46.06 41.43 3.38
N ALA A 23 46.78 40.35 3.07
CA ALA A 23 47.01 39.51 1.90
C ALA A 23 48.01 38.44 2.37
N LYS A 24 47.94 37.20 1.86
CA LYS A 24 49.05 36.54 1.15
C LYS A 24 48.77 35.06 0.91
N ALA A 25 48.91 34.70 -0.36
CA ALA A 25 49.03 33.34 -0.86
C ALA A 25 50.36 32.70 -0.46
N SER A 26 50.39 31.37 -0.40
CA SER A 26 51.41 30.58 -1.11
C SER A 26 50.99 29.12 -1.19
N ALA A 27 51.12 28.58 -2.39
CA ALA A 27 50.89 27.21 -2.76
C ALA A 27 52.02 26.26 -2.31
N SER A 28 51.72 24.97 -2.44
CA SER A 28 52.59 23.87 -2.90
C SER A 28 53.33 22.99 -1.88
N ALA A 29 53.35 21.71 -2.28
CA ALA A 29 54.32 20.66 -2.01
C ALA A 29 54.09 19.74 -0.78
N SER A 30 53.64 18.52 -1.09
CA SER A 30 54.03 17.27 -0.43
C SER A 30 55.56 17.09 -0.44
N PRO A 31 56.12 16.32 0.52
CA PRO A 31 56.85 15.11 0.09
C PRO A 31 56.87 13.93 1.09
N SER A 32 56.87 12.73 0.50
CA SER A 32 57.60 11.48 0.78
C SER A 32 58.06 11.06 2.20
N SER A 33 57.87 9.76 2.44
CA SER A 33 58.50 8.86 3.42
C SER A 33 60.03 8.98 3.58
N PRO A 34 60.56 8.39 4.67
CA PRO A 34 61.78 7.58 4.52
C PRO A 34 61.68 6.21 5.20
N CYS A 35 62.22 5.22 4.48
CA CYS A 35 62.60 3.89 4.96
C CYS A 35 64.00 3.97 5.60
N GLY A 36 64.25 3.21 6.68
CA GLY A 36 65.56 3.06 7.31
C GLY A 36 65.73 1.69 7.95
N HIS A 37 66.73 0.94 7.49
CA HIS A 37 67.05 -0.45 7.77
C HIS A 37 68.38 -0.52 8.56
N LEU A 38 68.58 -1.48 9.50
CA LEU A 38 69.91 -1.96 9.95
C LEU A 38 69.84 -3.27 10.82
N GLN A 39 70.08 -4.42 10.14
CA GLN A 39 70.91 -5.65 10.40
C GLN A 39 71.18 -6.18 11.86
N PHE A 40 70.77 -7.42 12.24
CA PHE A 40 71.36 -8.81 12.16
C PHE A 40 72.12 -9.29 13.44
N PRO A 41 72.07 -10.59 13.87
CA PRO A 41 72.65 -11.71 13.09
C PRO A 41 71.91 -13.07 13.11
N ARG A 42 72.28 -13.90 12.12
CA ARG A 42 71.85 -15.29 11.86
C ARG A 42 72.47 -16.30 12.84
N ARG A 43 71.72 -17.35 13.20
CA ARG A 43 72.26 -18.70 13.46
C ARG A 43 71.35 -19.79 12.89
N HIS A 44 71.99 -20.80 12.30
CA HIS A 44 71.43 -21.96 11.60
C HIS A 44 70.84 -23.03 12.54
N GLY A 45 69.76 -23.70 12.11
CA GLY A 45 69.29 -24.97 12.68
C GLY A 45 67.98 -25.44 12.03
N GLY A 46 67.99 -26.61 11.38
CA GLY A 46 66.90 -27.13 10.53
C GLY A 46 65.61 -27.57 11.26
N PRO A 47 64.58 -28.02 10.51
CA PRO A 47 63.23 -28.16 11.04
C PRO A 47 63.04 -29.43 11.86
N ARG A 48 62.58 -29.30 13.10
CA ARG A 48 61.95 -30.39 13.88
C ARG A 48 60.46 -30.08 14.03
N ALA A 49 59.63 -30.91 13.42
CA ALA A 49 58.19 -30.89 13.63
C ALA A 49 57.86 -31.41 15.04
N VAL A 50 57.22 -30.58 15.85
CA VAL A 50 56.65 -30.97 17.15
C VAL A 50 55.13 -30.84 17.04
N ARG A 51 54.41 -31.96 17.17
CA ARG A 51 52.95 -31.99 17.24
C ARG A 51 52.52 -31.53 18.65
N LEU A 52 51.94 -30.34 18.74
CA LEU A 52 51.23 -29.87 19.93
C LEU A 52 49.78 -30.35 19.88
N ARG A 53 49.43 -31.28 20.78
CA ARG A 53 48.04 -31.62 21.13
C ARG A 53 47.55 -30.53 22.08
N VAL A 54 46.68 -29.65 21.61
CA VAL A 54 45.94 -28.74 22.49
C VAL A 54 44.65 -29.46 22.90
N GLN A 55 44.56 -29.82 24.18
CA GLN A 55 43.30 -30.20 24.82
C GLN A 55 42.52 -28.91 25.10
N VAL A 56 41.42 -28.71 24.38
CA VAL A 56 40.42 -27.70 24.75
C VAL A 56 39.53 -28.35 25.80
N SER A 57 39.67 -27.90 27.05
CA SER A 57 38.71 -28.20 28.11
C SER A 57 37.50 -27.28 27.95
N THR A 58 36.33 -27.87 28.02
CA THR A 58 35.02 -27.23 27.92
C THR A 58 34.79 -26.30 29.11
N THR A 59 34.85 -24.99 28.88
CA THR A 59 34.18 -24.02 29.74
C THR A 59 32.77 -23.78 29.21
N GLU A 60 31.84 -23.72 30.16
CA GLU A 60 30.39 -23.63 29.99
C GLU A 60 29.96 -22.61 28.94
N THR A 61 28.94 -23.01 28.18
CA THR A 61 28.13 -22.19 27.29
C THR A 61 27.65 -20.94 28.01
N ALA A 62 28.32 -19.81 27.76
CA ALA A 62 27.65 -18.52 27.84
C ALA A 62 26.61 -18.51 26.72
N GLU A 63 25.34 -18.66 27.09
CA GLU A 63 24.20 -18.41 26.20
C GLU A 63 24.40 -17.02 25.59
N ALA A 64 24.58 -16.99 24.26
CA ALA A 64 24.51 -15.74 23.53
C ALA A 64 23.09 -15.21 23.71
N GLU A 65 22.94 -14.10 24.45
CA GLU A 65 21.68 -13.39 24.50
C GLU A 65 21.23 -13.12 23.06
N PRO A 66 19.97 -13.41 22.71
CA PRO A 66 19.49 -13.16 21.37
C PRO A 66 19.62 -11.65 21.11
N VAL A 67 20.36 -11.30 20.06
CA VAL A 67 20.39 -9.95 19.51
C VAL A 67 18.95 -9.53 19.30
N LYS A 68 18.43 -8.65 20.18
CA LYS A 68 17.11 -8.05 20.01
C LYS A 68 17.10 -7.43 18.61
N LYS A 69 16.31 -8.02 17.71
CA LYS A 69 15.93 -7.37 16.45
C LYS A 69 15.49 -5.96 16.84
N LEU A 70 16.11 -4.93 16.28
CA LEU A 70 15.59 -3.57 16.37
C LEU A 70 14.20 -3.63 15.73
N GLU A 71 13.16 -3.76 16.56
CA GLU A 71 11.79 -3.73 16.10
C GLU A 71 11.55 -2.33 15.53
N LYS A 72 11.21 -2.27 14.24
CA LYS A 72 10.84 -1.01 13.59
C LYS A 72 9.60 -0.49 14.33
N VAL A 73 9.75 0.60 15.06
CA VAL A 73 8.62 1.27 15.72
C VAL A 73 7.75 1.86 14.62
N SER A 74 6.58 1.26 14.40
CA SER A 74 5.58 1.76 13.46
C SER A 74 5.04 3.12 13.91
N LYS A 75 4.84 4.03 12.96
CA LYS A 75 4.17 5.32 13.18
C LYS A 75 2.64 5.18 13.19
N LYS A 76 2.11 3.98 12.91
CA LYS A 76 0.67 3.68 12.84
C LYS A 76 0.16 2.96 14.08
N GLN A 77 -1.14 3.05 14.34
CA GLN A 77 -1.84 2.45 15.48
C GLN A 77 -1.89 0.91 15.37
N GLU A 78 -0.76 0.25 15.62
CA GLU A 78 -0.56 -1.20 15.51
C GLU A 78 -0.59 -1.91 16.88
N GLU A 79 -0.63 -1.17 17.99
CA GLU A 79 -0.66 -1.71 19.34
C GLU A 79 -1.88 -2.64 19.52
N GLY A 80 -1.63 -3.90 19.86
CA GLY A 80 -2.70 -4.90 20.03
C GLY A 80 -3.49 -5.20 18.76
N LEU A 81 -2.94 -4.95 17.57
CA LEU A 81 -3.61 -5.22 16.29
C LEU A 81 -3.97 -6.72 16.18
N VAL A 82 -5.23 -6.99 15.86
CA VAL A 82 -5.71 -8.35 15.57
C VAL A 82 -5.85 -8.53 14.07
N THR A 83 -5.30 -9.63 13.56
CA THR A 83 -5.51 -10.08 12.17
C THR A 83 -5.84 -11.57 12.14
N ASN A 84 -6.63 -11.98 11.15
CA ASN A 84 -6.95 -13.37 10.85
C ASN A 84 -7.57 -14.17 12.02
N LYS A 85 -8.36 -13.52 12.90
CA LYS A 85 -9.11 -14.21 13.98
C LYS A 85 -10.04 -15.27 13.40
N TYR A 86 -10.84 -14.89 12.39
CA TYR A 86 -11.74 -15.80 11.67
C TYR A 86 -11.16 -16.15 10.31
N LYS A 87 -11.02 -17.45 10.05
CA LYS A 87 -10.46 -17.99 8.81
C LYS A 87 -11.58 -18.48 7.88
N PRO A 88 -11.34 -18.66 6.58
CA PRO A 88 -12.38 -19.10 5.66
C PRO A 88 -13.01 -20.46 5.99
N LYS A 89 -12.26 -21.33 6.69
CA LYS A 89 -12.74 -22.65 7.15
C LYS A 89 -13.71 -22.55 8.33
N GLU A 90 -13.59 -21.49 9.13
CA GLU A 90 -14.41 -21.24 10.32
C GLU A 90 -14.68 -19.73 10.41
N PRO A 91 -15.56 -19.21 9.53
CA PRO A 91 -15.92 -17.80 9.51
C PRO A 91 -16.82 -17.46 10.71
N TYR A 92 -16.77 -16.20 11.14
CA TYR A 92 -17.79 -15.66 12.03
C TYR A 92 -19.11 -15.52 11.26
N VAL A 93 -20.23 -15.87 11.90
CA VAL A 93 -21.57 -15.72 11.29
C VAL A 93 -22.24 -14.51 11.92
N GLY A 94 -22.21 -13.38 11.19
CA GLY A 94 -22.92 -12.16 11.57
C GLY A 94 -24.32 -12.11 10.98
N ARG A 95 -25.10 -11.08 11.36
CA ARG A 95 -26.41 -10.81 10.77
C ARG A 95 -26.51 -9.41 10.20
N CYS A 96 -27.09 -9.27 9.01
CA CYS A 96 -27.40 -7.99 8.40
C CYS A 96 -28.44 -7.25 9.25
N LEU A 97 -28.09 -6.05 9.70
CA LEU A 97 -28.98 -5.18 10.47
C LEU A 97 -29.65 -4.16 9.56
N LEU A 98 -28.88 -3.57 8.63
CA LEU A 98 -29.38 -2.65 7.61
C LEU A 98 -28.61 -2.83 6.29
N ASN A 99 -29.28 -2.50 5.19
CA ASN A 99 -28.70 -2.49 3.86
C ASN A 99 -29.41 -1.44 3.00
N THR A 100 -28.72 -0.34 2.70
CA THR A 100 -29.31 0.86 2.09
C THR A 100 -28.49 1.30 0.90
N ARG A 101 -29.14 1.54 -0.23
CA ARG A 101 -28.49 2.13 -1.41
C ARG A 101 -28.19 3.59 -1.11
N ILE A 102 -26.92 3.97 -1.25
CA ILE A 102 -26.42 5.34 -0.97
C ILE A 102 -26.11 6.14 -2.23
N THR A 103 -26.32 5.56 -3.41
CA THR A 103 -26.29 6.27 -4.70
C THR A 103 -27.69 6.67 -5.14
N GLY A 104 -27.79 7.80 -5.85
CA GLY A 104 -29.02 8.28 -6.46
C GLY A 104 -29.51 7.40 -7.62
N ASP A 105 -30.75 7.60 -8.05
CA ASP A 105 -31.37 6.80 -9.12
C ASP A 105 -30.73 7.01 -10.50
N GLN A 106 -30.06 8.15 -10.73
CA GLN A 106 -29.39 8.45 -12.00
C GLN A 106 -27.92 8.04 -11.99
N ALA A 107 -27.44 7.40 -10.92
CA ALA A 107 -26.07 6.89 -10.86
C ALA A 107 -25.84 5.79 -11.91
N PRO A 108 -24.66 5.75 -12.57
CA PRO A 108 -24.32 4.70 -13.55
C PRO A 108 -24.19 3.30 -12.94
N GLY A 109 -24.25 3.17 -11.62
CA GLY A 109 -24.23 1.90 -10.90
C GLY A 109 -24.57 2.12 -9.43
N GLU A 110 -24.90 1.04 -8.74
CA GLU A 110 -25.36 1.10 -7.36
C GLU A 110 -24.21 0.92 -6.38
N THR A 111 -24.19 1.75 -5.33
CA THR A 111 -23.37 1.49 -4.14
C THR A 111 -24.27 1.46 -2.91
N TRP A 112 -24.01 0.49 -2.04
CA TRP A 112 -24.81 0.17 -0.87
C TRP A 112 -23.96 0.31 0.39
N HIS A 113 -24.54 0.88 1.43
CA HIS A 113 -24.02 0.86 2.79
C HIS A 113 -24.78 -0.20 3.58
N MET A 114 -24.06 -1.05 4.28
CA MET A 114 -24.64 -2.18 5.03
C MET A 114 -23.93 -2.37 6.35
N VAL A 115 -24.69 -2.79 7.36
CA VAL A 115 -24.19 -3.01 8.72
C VAL A 115 -24.49 -4.43 9.15
N PHE A 116 -23.49 -5.09 9.72
CA PHE A 116 -23.58 -6.44 10.26
C PHE A 116 -23.32 -6.43 11.77
N SER A 117 -24.09 -7.22 12.49
CA SER A 117 -23.78 -7.54 13.90
C SER A 117 -22.51 -8.39 14.00
N THR A 118 -21.70 -8.08 15.00
CA THR A 118 -20.47 -8.80 15.35
C THR A 118 -20.45 -9.23 16.81
N GLU A 119 -21.37 -8.73 17.65
CA GLU A 119 -21.43 -9.03 19.09
C GLU A 119 -20.12 -8.69 19.85
N GLY A 120 -19.23 -7.87 19.26
CA GLY A 120 -17.90 -7.57 19.80
C GLY A 120 -16.85 -8.63 19.47
N GLU A 121 -17.21 -9.66 18.70
CA GLU A 121 -16.33 -10.79 18.39
C GLU A 121 -15.35 -10.52 17.26
N VAL A 122 -15.55 -9.48 16.45
CA VAL A 122 -14.64 -9.11 15.36
C VAL A 122 -13.88 -7.83 15.77
N PRO A 123 -12.73 -7.94 16.46
CA PRO A 123 -12.00 -6.78 17.00
C PRO A 123 -11.16 -6.10 15.90
N TYR A 124 -11.85 -5.42 14.98
CA TYR A 124 -11.20 -4.63 13.93
C TYR A 124 -10.87 -3.22 14.41
N ARG A 125 -10.04 -2.52 13.63
CA ARG A 125 -9.80 -1.07 13.78
C ARG A 125 -9.78 -0.35 12.44
N GLU A 126 -9.67 0.97 12.50
CA GLU A 126 -9.70 1.84 11.33
C GLU A 126 -8.68 1.43 10.27
N GLY A 127 -9.14 1.32 9.02
CA GLY A 127 -8.29 0.94 7.88
C GLY A 127 -8.11 -0.55 7.64
N GLN A 128 -8.66 -1.42 8.48
CA GLN A 128 -8.69 -2.84 8.20
C GLN A 128 -9.79 -3.22 7.20
N SER A 129 -9.69 -4.44 6.68
CA SER A 129 -10.71 -5.08 5.85
C SER A 129 -11.29 -6.31 6.56
N ILE A 130 -12.48 -6.73 6.14
CA ILE A 130 -13.02 -8.06 6.40
C ILE A 130 -13.20 -8.82 5.08
N GLY A 131 -13.12 -10.15 5.16
CA GLY A 131 -13.50 -11.01 4.04
C GLY A 131 -14.95 -11.46 4.18
N VAL A 132 -15.66 -11.55 3.07
CA VAL A 132 -17.02 -12.08 3.00
C VAL A 132 -17.04 -13.31 2.11
N ILE A 133 -17.62 -14.39 2.61
CA ILE A 133 -17.91 -15.60 1.85
C ILE A 133 -19.39 -15.56 1.46
N ALA A 134 -19.66 -15.36 0.16
CA ALA A 134 -21.03 -15.39 -0.34
C ALA A 134 -21.67 -16.76 -0.14
N ASP A 135 -22.99 -16.79 -0.02
CA ASP A 135 -23.75 -18.03 -0.02
C ASP A 135 -23.81 -18.67 -1.40
N GLY A 136 -24.09 -19.98 -1.41
CA GLY A 136 -24.07 -20.81 -2.61
C GLY A 136 -22.72 -21.47 -2.87
N GLU A 137 -22.66 -22.12 -4.02
CA GLU A 137 -21.53 -22.92 -4.47
C GLU A 137 -21.06 -22.44 -5.85
N ASP A 138 -19.77 -22.64 -6.13
CA ASP A 138 -19.22 -22.44 -7.46
C ASP A 138 -19.63 -23.56 -8.43
N LYS A 139 -19.20 -23.44 -9.69
CA LYS A 139 -19.49 -24.42 -10.75
C LYS A 139 -19.02 -25.85 -10.45
N ASN A 140 -18.19 -26.06 -9.42
CA ASN A 140 -17.66 -27.36 -9.00
C ASN A 140 -18.31 -27.86 -7.69
N GLY A 141 -19.36 -27.20 -7.19
CA GLY A 141 -20.01 -27.55 -5.93
C GLY A 141 -19.18 -27.17 -4.69
N LYS A 142 -18.23 -26.23 -4.82
CA LYS A 142 -17.41 -25.76 -3.68
C LYS A 142 -17.93 -24.43 -3.15
N PRO A 143 -17.84 -24.15 -1.84
CA PRO A 143 -18.15 -22.83 -1.29
C PRO A 143 -17.38 -21.72 -2.02
N HIS A 144 -18.04 -20.58 -2.24
CA HIS A 144 -17.38 -19.45 -2.88
C HIS A 144 -16.15 -18.99 -2.11
N LYS A 145 -15.09 -18.61 -2.83
CA LYS A 145 -13.93 -17.96 -2.21
C LYS A 145 -14.32 -16.60 -1.60
N LEU A 146 -13.67 -16.21 -0.52
CA LEU A 146 -13.88 -14.91 0.12
C LEU A 146 -13.54 -13.74 -0.82
N ARG A 147 -14.23 -12.61 -0.67
CA ARG A 147 -13.84 -11.31 -1.23
C ARG A 147 -13.58 -10.33 -0.09
N LEU A 148 -12.50 -9.56 -0.19
CA LEU A 148 -12.17 -8.54 0.80
C LEU A 148 -12.93 -7.25 0.53
N TYR A 149 -13.37 -6.62 1.61
CA TYR A 149 -14.00 -5.32 1.63
C TYR A 149 -13.38 -4.49 2.76
N SER A 150 -12.89 -3.31 2.42
CA SER A 150 -12.42 -2.34 3.42
C SER A 150 -13.59 -1.93 4.32
N ILE A 151 -13.35 -1.88 5.63
CA ILE A 151 -14.36 -1.56 6.62
C ILE A 151 -14.70 -0.07 6.54
N ALA A 152 -15.99 0.26 6.53
CA ALA A 152 -16.51 1.61 6.36
C ALA A 152 -16.89 2.29 7.69
N SER A 153 -16.91 1.55 8.80
CA SER A 153 -17.18 2.04 10.15
C SER A 153 -15.90 2.21 10.95
N SER A 154 -15.90 3.09 11.95
CA SER A 154 -14.88 3.13 13.01
C SER A 154 -14.88 1.83 13.83
N ALA A 155 -13.89 1.63 14.70
CA ALA A 155 -13.78 0.47 15.59
C ALA A 155 -14.98 0.31 16.54
N LEU A 156 -15.68 1.40 16.86
CA LEU A 156 -16.91 1.35 17.66
C LEU A 156 -18.14 0.96 16.84
N GLY A 157 -18.03 0.93 15.51
CA GLY A 157 -19.16 0.67 14.62
C GLY A 157 -20.10 1.88 14.52
N ASP A 158 -21.04 1.85 13.57
CA ASP A 158 -21.94 2.99 13.34
C ASP A 158 -22.89 3.27 14.54
N PHE A 159 -23.04 2.29 15.44
CA PHE A 159 -23.84 2.41 16.67
C PHE A 159 -23.03 2.75 17.92
N GLY A 160 -21.70 2.88 17.83
CA GLY A 160 -20.85 3.30 18.94
C GLY A 160 -20.68 2.27 20.07
N ASP A 161 -21.03 1.01 19.85
CA ASP A 161 -21.06 -0.05 20.88
C ASP A 161 -20.05 -1.19 20.66
N SER A 162 -19.20 -1.08 19.62
CA SER A 162 -18.23 -2.08 19.16
C SER A 162 -18.85 -3.42 18.75
N LYS A 163 -20.17 -3.50 18.53
CA LYS A 163 -20.88 -4.75 18.19
C LYS A 163 -21.34 -4.81 16.75
N THR A 164 -20.88 -3.89 15.90
CA THR A 164 -21.23 -3.87 14.48
C THR A 164 -20.03 -3.57 13.60
N VAL A 165 -20.13 -3.96 12.33
CA VAL A 165 -19.17 -3.63 11.28
C VAL A 165 -19.92 -3.24 10.02
N SER A 166 -19.45 -2.20 9.33
CA SER A 166 -20.12 -1.64 8.16
C SER A 166 -19.27 -1.76 6.90
N LEU A 167 -19.90 -2.00 5.76
CA LEU A 167 -19.26 -2.07 4.45
C LEU A 167 -19.86 -1.07 3.47
N CYS A 168 -19.03 -0.61 2.53
CA CYS A 168 -19.43 0.19 1.38
C CYS A 168 -19.23 -0.62 0.09
N VAL A 169 -20.32 -1.14 -0.48
CA VAL A 169 -20.26 -2.16 -1.55
C VAL A 169 -20.86 -1.64 -2.84
N LYS A 170 -20.05 -1.60 -3.90
CA LYS A 170 -20.53 -1.34 -5.26
C LYS A 170 -21.02 -2.64 -5.90
N ARG A 171 -22.24 -2.65 -6.44
CA ARG A 171 -22.76 -3.78 -7.21
C ARG A 171 -21.97 -3.91 -8.51
N LEU A 172 -21.32 -5.05 -8.73
CA LEU A 172 -20.55 -5.31 -9.95
C LEU A 172 -21.45 -5.98 -10.99
N VAL A 173 -21.68 -5.28 -12.10
CA VAL A 173 -22.34 -5.80 -13.30
C VAL A 173 -21.50 -5.35 -14.49
N TYR A 174 -21.17 -6.27 -15.39
CA TYR A 174 -20.44 -5.97 -16.62
C TYR A 174 -20.91 -6.89 -17.75
N THR A 175 -20.63 -6.50 -18.99
CA THR A 175 -20.91 -7.34 -20.16
C THR A 175 -19.62 -8.02 -20.59
N ASN A 176 -19.62 -9.35 -20.74
CA ASN A 176 -18.46 -10.08 -21.26
C ASN A 176 -18.30 -9.89 -22.78
N ASP A 177 -17.21 -10.39 -23.37
CA ASP A 177 -16.96 -10.25 -24.81
C ASP A 177 -18.02 -10.98 -25.67
N GLN A 178 -18.75 -11.95 -25.09
CA GLN A 178 -19.85 -12.67 -25.74
C GLN A 178 -21.17 -11.88 -25.70
N GLY A 179 -21.20 -10.70 -25.08
CA GLY A 179 -22.40 -9.87 -24.95
C GLY A 179 -23.31 -10.25 -23.78
N GLU A 180 -22.90 -11.19 -22.93
CA GLU A 180 -23.68 -11.64 -21.77
C GLU A 180 -23.46 -10.72 -20.58
N VAL A 181 -24.54 -10.39 -19.88
CA VAL A 181 -24.49 -9.61 -18.64
C VAL A 181 -24.06 -10.51 -17.49
N VAL A 182 -22.86 -10.28 -16.97
CA VAL A 182 -22.28 -11.00 -15.84
C VAL A 182 -22.44 -10.20 -14.55
N LYS A 183 -22.92 -10.88 -13.51
CA LYS A 183 -23.06 -10.33 -12.15
C LYS A 183 -21.94 -10.83 -11.27
N GLY A 184 -21.21 -9.92 -10.62
CA GLY A 184 -20.21 -10.28 -9.62
C GLY A 184 -20.87 -10.96 -8.42
N VAL A 185 -20.46 -12.21 -8.13
CA VAL A 185 -21.12 -13.09 -7.13
C VAL A 185 -21.27 -12.41 -5.76
N CYS A 186 -20.16 -12.03 -5.12
CA CYS A 186 -20.18 -11.56 -3.73
C CYS A 186 -20.77 -10.15 -3.59
N SER A 187 -20.52 -9.24 -4.54
CA SER A 187 -21.10 -7.89 -4.49
C SER A 187 -22.60 -7.89 -4.72
N ASN A 188 -23.13 -8.74 -5.61
CA ASN A 188 -24.58 -8.86 -5.78
C ASN A 188 -25.22 -9.52 -4.56
N PHE A 189 -24.62 -10.60 -4.04
CA PHE A 189 -25.05 -11.22 -2.78
C PHE A 189 -25.19 -10.18 -1.66
N LEU A 190 -24.15 -9.39 -1.41
CA LEU A 190 -24.15 -8.35 -0.37
C LEU A 190 -25.19 -7.26 -0.63
N CYS A 191 -25.29 -6.73 -1.84
CA CYS A 191 -26.28 -5.69 -2.16
C CYS A 191 -27.73 -6.20 -2.13
N ASP A 192 -27.95 -7.52 -2.22
CA ASP A 192 -29.28 -8.14 -2.17
C ASP A 192 -29.68 -8.60 -0.75
N LEU A 193 -28.73 -8.65 0.19
CA LEU A 193 -28.96 -9.07 1.58
C LEU A 193 -30.09 -8.28 2.23
N LYS A 194 -30.95 -8.99 2.97
CA LYS A 194 -32.05 -8.41 3.73
C LYS A 194 -31.71 -8.37 5.21
N PRO A 195 -32.23 -7.38 5.96
CA PRO A 195 -32.14 -7.38 7.41
C PRO A 195 -32.59 -8.73 8.01
N GLY A 196 -31.82 -9.25 8.95
CA GLY A 196 -31.99 -10.56 9.58
C GLY A 196 -31.26 -11.72 8.91
N ALA A 197 -30.81 -11.57 7.65
CA ALA A 197 -30.05 -12.61 6.96
C ALA A 197 -28.63 -12.76 7.53
N GLU A 198 -28.11 -13.99 7.51
CA GLU A 198 -26.77 -14.31 7.99
C GLU A 198 -25.70 -13.99 6.94
N VAL A 199 -24.48 -13.69 7.40
CA VAL A 199 -23.32 -13.43 6.56
C VAL A 199 -22.06 -14.05 7.16
N LYS A 200 -21.28 -14.74 6.33
CA LYS A 200 -20.00 -15.36 6.73
C LYS A 200 -18.86 -14.35 6.59
N ILE A 201 -18.27 -13.98 7.72
CA ILE A 201 -17.23 -12.96 7.85
C ILE A 201 -15.89 -13.61 8.25
N THR A 202 -14.81 -13.20 7.60
CA THR A 202 -13.43 -13.57 7.94
C THR A 202 -12.59 -12.33 8.27
N GLY A 203 -11.46 -12.50 8.95
CA GLY A 203 -10.56 -11.41 9.31
C GLY A 203 -10.60 -11.08 10.81
N PRO A 204 -10.35 -9.82 11.22
CA PRO A 204 -9.95 -8.67 10.38
C PRO A 204 -8.65 -8.92 9.61
N VAL A 205 -8.36 -8.17 8.54
CA VAL A 205 -7.10 -8.27 7.79
C VAL A 205 -6.55 -6.89 7.44
N GLY A 206 -5.23 -6.82 7.21
CA GLY A 206 -4.56 -5.60 6.76
C GLY A 206 -3.95 -4.78 7.90
N LYS A 207 -2.86 -4.08 7.55
CA LYS A 207 -2.13 -3.12 8.40
C LYS A 207 -1.66 -1.87 7.65
N GLU A 208 -1.72 -1.89 6.32
CA GLU A 208 -1.17 -0.83 5.47
C GLU A 208 -1.94 0.48 5.65
N MET A 209 -3.26 0.41 5.83
CA MET A 209 -4.14 1.57 5.92
C MET A 209 -4.48 1.94 7.38
N LEU A 210 -3.71 1.50 8.37
CA LEU A 210 -3.95 1.91 9.77
C LEU A 210 -3.65 3.40 9.97
N MET A 211 -4.41 4.05 10.84
CA MET A 211 -4.22 5.47 11.19
C MET A 211 -2.85 5.74 11.82
N PRO A 212 -2.27 6.94 11.63
CA PRO A 212 -1.10 7.37 12.40
C PRO A 212 -1.39 7.45 13.90
N LYS A 213 -0.37 7.22 14.73
CA LYS A 213 -0.46 7.43 16.19
C LYS A 213 -0.55 8.90 16.56
N ASP A 214 0.14 9.76 15.81
CA ASP A 214 0.18 11.20 16.09
C ASP A 214 -1.21 11.84 15.87
N PRO A 215 -1.86 12.35 16.93
CA PRO A 215 -3.16 13.00 16.81
C PRO A 215 -3.08 14.38 16.13
N ASN A 216 -1.89 14.97 15.98
CA ASN A 216 -1.66 16.23 15.28
C ASN A 216 -1.22 16.02 13.82
N ALA A 217 -1.21 14.77 13.34
CA ALA A 217 -0.75 14.45 11.99
C ALA A 217 -1.62 15.12 10.92
N THR A 218 -1.00 15.58 9.84
CA THR A 218 -1.72 15.90 8.61
C THR A 218 -2.04 14.61 7.87
N ILE A 219 -3.31 14.32 7.61
CA ILE A 219 -3.77 13.09 6.99
C ILE A 219 -4.48 13.43 5.68
N ILE A 220 -3.80 13.19 4.56
CA ILE A 220 -4.32 13.40 3.21
C ILE A 220 -4.91 12.08 2.70
N MET A 221 -6.19 12.07 2.39
CA MET A 221 -6.97 10.91 2.01
C MET A 221 -7.41 11.03 0.55
N LEU A 222 -6.97 10.10 -0.28
CA LEU A 222 -7.18 10.11 -1.72
C LEU A 222 -8.08 8.92 -2.09
N ALA A 223 -9.34 9.21 -2.41
CA ALA A 223 -10.39 8.20 -2.56
C ALA A 223 -11.01 8.20 -3.95
N THR A 224 -11.30 7.02 -4.49
CA THR A 224 -12.17 6.87 -5.68
C THR A 224 -13.26 5.82 -5.43
N GLY A 225 -14.53 6.20 -5.65
CA GLY A 225 -15.68 5.32 -5.42
C GLY A 225 -15.68 4.69 -4.02
N THR A 226 -15.80 3.36 -3.93
CA THR A 226 -15.81 2.61 -2.67
C THR A 226 -14.50 2.69 -1.87
N GLY A 227 -13.43 3.24 -2.44
CA GLY A 227 -12.21 3.58 -1.71
C GLY A 227 -12.41 4.61 -0.60
N ILE A 228 -13.59 5.23 -0.51
CA ILE A 228 -13.98 6.07 0.63
C ILE A 228 -14.11 5.30 1.96
N ALA A 229 -14.33 3.98 1.92
CA ALA A 229 -14.63 3.17 3.09
C ALA A 229 -13.64 3.34 4.27
N PRO A 230 -12.32 3.11 4.10
CA PRO A 230 -11.39 3.31 5.21
C PRO A 230 -11.32 4.77 5.68
N PHE A 231 -11.61 5.75 4.82
CA PHE A 231 -11.59 7.16 5.19
C PHE A 231 -12.84 7.57 5.95
N ARG A 232 -14.01 7.00 5.64
CA ARG A 232 -15.18 7.15 6.50
C ARG A 232 -14.88 6.62 7.91
N SER A 233 -14.25 5.45 8.00
CA SER A 233 -13.79 4.86 9.26
C SER A 233 -12.87 5.79 10.05
N PHE A 234 -11.86 6.37 9.38
CA PHE A 234 -10.94 7.36 9.97
C PHE A 234 -11.68 8.59 10.49
N LEU A 235 -12.51 9.19 9.62
CA LEU A 235 -13.17 10.46 9.88
C LEU A 235 -14.22 10.36 11.00
N TRP A 236 -14.89 9.22 11.13
CA TRP A 236 -15.77 8.94 12.27
C TRP A 236 -15.00 9.01 13.58
N LYS A 237 -13.86 8.31 13.68
CA LYS A 237 -13.00 8.36 14.87
C LYS A 237 -12.42 9.76 15.15
N MET A 238 -12.11 10.52 14.10
CA MET A 238 -11.54 11.88 14.25
C MET A 238 -12.59 12.92 14.69
N PHE A 239 -13.82 12.83 14.20
CA PHE A 239 -14.77 13.96 14.26
C PHE A 239 -16.15 13.64 14.86
N PHE A 240 -16.57 12.37 14.88
CA PHE A 240 -17.87 11.97 15.44
C PHE A 240 -17.76 11.20 16.77
N GLU A 241 -16.55 10.89 17.21
CA GLU A 241 -16.29 10.13 18.42
C GLU A 241 -15.40 10.90 19.39
N GLU A 242 -15.61 10.67 20.68
CA GLU A 242 -14.74 11.15 21.74
C GLU A 242 -13.94 9.98 22.31
N HIS A 243 -12.62 10.06 22.25
CA HIS A 243 -11.71 9.07 22.82
C HIS A 243 -10.82 9.75 23.87
N GLU A 244 -10.62 9.10 25.02
CA GLU A 244 -9.75 9.65 26.08
C GLU A 244 -8.27 9.67 25.65
N ASP A 245 -7.86 8.67 24.88
CA ASP A 245 -6.49 8.43 24.43
C ASP A 245 -6.18 9.00 23.03
N TYR A 246 -7.20 9.47 22.30
CA TYR A 246 -7.03 10.01 20.95
C TYR A 246 -7.94 11.22 20.69
N LYS A 247 -7.35 12.42 20.58
CA LYS A 247 -8.07 13.65 20.24
C LYS A 247 -7.45 14.27 19.00
N TYR A 248 -8.09 14.07 17.85
CA TYR A 248 -7.56 14.56 16.59
C TYR A 248 -7.53 16.09 16.56
N THR A 249 -6.36 16.64 16.25
CA THR A 249 -6.07 18.09 16.27
C THR A 249 -5.24 18.51 15.06
N GLY A 250 -4.89 17.57 14.18
CA GLY A 250 -4.20 17.83 12.93
C GLY A 250 -5.12 18.31 11.81
N LEU A 251 -4.64 18.19 10.57
CA LEU A 251 -5.40 18.51 9.36
C LEU A 251 -5.77 17.23 8.61
N ALA A 252 -7.06 16.91 8.54
CA ALA A 252 -7.59 15.87 7.69
C ALA A 252 -8.04 16.49 6.36
N TRP A 253 -7.56 15.96 5.23
CA TRP A 253 -7.93 16.46 3.92
C TRP A 253 -8.35 15.32 3.00
N LEU A 254 -9.65 15.25 2.70
CA LEU A 254 -10.23 14.24 1.82
C LEU A 254 -10.43 14.78 0.40
N PHE A 255 -9.89 14.04 -0.57
CA PHE A 255 -10.25 14.14 -1.98
C PHE A 255 -11.06 12.92 -2.40
N LEU A 256 -12.29 13.11 -2.86
CA LEU A 256 -13.17 12.02 -3.31
C LEU A 256 -13.53 12.17 -4.80
N GLY A 257 -13.04 11.24 -5.62
CA GLY A 257 -13.33 11.16 -7.05
C GLY A 257 -14.50 10.23 -7.38
N VAL A 258 -15.50 10.75 -8.09
CA VAL A 258 -16.72 10.03 -8.51
C VAL A 258 -17.16 10.43 -9.93
N PRO A 259 -17.94 9.60 -10.64
CA PRO A 259 -18.41 9.97 -11.98
C PRO A 259 -19.45 11.10 -11.97
N THR A 260 -20.46 11.03 -11.10
CA THR A 260 -21.61 11.96 -11.06
C THR A 260 -21.93 12.40 -9.63
N SER A 261 -22.69 13.48 -9.47
CA SER A 261 -23.16 13.94 -8.15
C SER A 261 -24.00 12.87 -7.42
N ASP A 262 -24.80 12.10 -8.16
CA ASP A 262 -25.56 10.93 -7.65
C ASP A 262 -24.69 9.78 -7.14
N THR A 263 -23.38 9.84 -7.39
CA THR A 263 -22.40 8.86 -6.89
C THR A 263 -21.51 9.39 -5.77
N LEU A 264 -21.80 10.59 -5.24
CA LEU A 264 -21.14 11.14 -4.05
C LEU A 264 -21.56 10.34 -2.80
N LEU A 265 -20.68 9.43 -2.39
CA LEU A 265 -20.90 8.56 -1.24
C LEU A 265 -20.71 9.34 0.07
N TYR A 266 -21.65 9.19 1.01
CA TYR A 266 -21.61 9.79 2.35
C TYR A 266 -21.50 11.31 2.36
N LYS A 267 -22.01 11.99 1.33
CA LYS A 267 -21.90 13.43 1.15
C LYS A 267 -22.36 14.20 2.39
N GLU A 268 -23.50 13.84 2.96
CA GLU A 268 -24.10 14.52 4.11
C GLU A 268 -23.26 14.36 5.38
N GLU A 269 -22.69 13.17 5.62
CA GLU A 269 -21.79 12.93 6.75
C GLU A 269 -20.53 13.79 6.62
N LEU A 270 -19.93 13.82 5.42
CA LEU A 270 -18.72 14.57 5.13
C LEU A 270 -18.94 16.09 5.23
N GLU A 271 -20.03 16.61 4.70
CA GLU A 271 -20.37 18.03 4.80
C GLU A 271 -20.63 18.44 6.27
N LYS A 272 -21.28 17.57 7.06
CA LYS A 272 -21.46 17.79 8.50
C LYS A 272 -20.14 17.83 9.26
N MET A 273 -19.19 16.94 8.97
CA MET A 273 -17.85 16.97 9.58
C MET A 273 -17.12 18.27 9.26
N LYS A 274 -17.28 18.79 8.04
CA LYS A 274 -16.67 20.05 7.61
C LYS A 274 -17.27 21.25 8.35
N GLU A 275 -18.57 21.21 8.62
CA GLU A 275 -19.25 22.23 9.44
C GLU A 275 -18.80 22.17 10.91
N MET A 276 -18.63 20.96 11.46
CA MET A 276 -18.21 20.76 12.86
C MET A 276 -16.74 21.12 13.11
N ALA A 277 -15.86 20.87 12.14
CA ALA A 277 -14.42 21.05 12.29
C ALA A 277 -13.80 21.79 11.08
N PRO A 278 -14.21 23.03 10.78
CA PRO A 278 -13.82 23.74 9.56
C PRO A 278 -12.31 24.04 9.46
N ASP A 279 -11.63 24.15 10.61
CA ASP A 279 -10.19 24.41 10.67
C ASP A 279 -9.34 23.13 10.53
N ASN A 280 -9.93 21.96 10.83
CA ASN A 280 -9.23 20.68 10.89
C ASN A 280 -9.65 19.70 9.78
N PHE A 281 -10.77 19.95 9.08
CA PHE A 281 -11.24 19.10 7.99
C PHE A 281 -11.46 19.86 6.69
N ARG A 282 -10.73 19.44 5.65
CA ARG A 282 -10.91 19.88 4.27
C ARG A 282 -11.48 18.76 3.41
N LEU A 283 -12.38 19.15 2.51
CA LEU A 283 -13.13 18.24 1.66
C LEU A 283 -13.21 18.80 0.24
N ASP A 284 -12.74 18.00 -0.71
CA ASP A 284 -12.75 18.31 -2.13
C ASP A 284 -13.34 17.15 -2.93
N PHE A 285 -14.42 17.43 -3.66
CA PHE A 285 -15.03 16.49 -4.60
C PHE A 285 -14.48 16.68 -6.01
N ALA A 286 -14.25 15.57 -6.71
CA ALA A 286 -13.86 15.55 -8.11
C ALA A 286 -14.90 14.76 -8.93
N VAL A 287 -15.84 15.48 -9.56
CA VAL A 287 -16.98 14.88 -10.28
C VAL A 287 -16.71 14.84 -11.78
N SER A 288 -16.08 13.76 -12.24
CA SER A 288 -15.45 13.66 -13.57
C SER A 288 -16.37 13.83 -14.79
N ARG A 289 -17.69 13.62 -14.67
CA ARG A 289 -18.65 13.82 -15.78
C ARG A 289 -19.38 15.16 -15.74
N GLU A 290 -19.20 15.94 -14.68
CA GLU A 290 -19.98 17.18 -14.43
C GLU A 290 -19.07 18.40 -14.25
N GLN A 291 -17.80 18.18 -13.91
CA GLN A 291 -16.82 19.23 -13.68
C GLN A 291 -15.65 19.09 -14.64
N THR A 292 -15.12 20.23 -15.06
CA THR A 292 -13.91 20.33 -15.88
C THR A 292 -12.96 21.38 -15.31
N ASN A 293 -11.66 21.22 -15.55
CA ASN A 293 -10.69 22.29 -15.26
C ASN A 293 -10.71 23.38 -16.33
N ALA A 294 -9.83 24.38 -16.19
CA ALA A 294 -9.71 25.50 -17.14
C ALA A 294 -9.35 25.07 -18.58
N ALA A 295 -8.71 23.90 -18.76
CA ALA A 295 -8.37 23.34 -20.06
C ALA A 295 -9.51 22.48 -20.67
N GLY A 296 -10.65 22.35 -19.98
CA GLY A 296 -11.77 21.52 -20.41
C GLY A 296 -11.57 20.02 -20.13
N GLU A 297 -10.54 19.65 -19.37
CA GLU A 297 -10.27 18.26 -19.00
C GLU A 297 -11.21 17.82 -17.87
N LYS A 298 -11.61 16.55 -17.87
CA LYS A 298 -12.48 15.96 -16.85
C LYS A 298 -11.88 16.09 -15.45
N MET A 299 -12.72 16.45 -14.48
CA MET A 299 -12.30 16.59 -13.08
C MET A 299 -12.17 15.23 -12.38
N TYR A 300 -11.06 14.54 -12.62
CA TYR A 300 -10.63 13.43 -11.80
C TYR A 300 -9.92 13.92 -10.52
N ILE A 301 -9.64 13.01 -9.59
CA ILE A 301 -8.97 13.34 -8.33
C ILE A 301 -7.63 14.05 -8.56
N GLN A 302 -6.81 13.56 -9.48
CA GLN A 302 -5.56 14.23 -9.84
C GLN A 302 -5.82 15.65 -10.38
N THR A 303 -6.84 15.83 -11.23
CA THR A 303 -7.20 17.14 -11.78
C THR A 303 -7.57 18.13 -10.67
N ARG A 304 -8.31 17.69 -9.65
CA ARG A 304 -8.65 18.50 -8.46
C ARG A 304 -7.41 18.78 -7.60
N MET A 305 -6.56 17.79 -7.37
CA MET A 305 -5.31 17.97 -6.62
C MET A 305 -4.36 18.96 -7.30
N ALA A 306 -4.38 19.04 -8.64
CA ALA A 306 -3.56 19.98 -9.40
C ALA A 306 -3.85 21.45 -9.04
N GLU A 307 -5.08 21.76 -8.60
CA GLU A 307 -5.48 23.10 -8.13
C GLU A 307 -4.78 23.49 -6.82
N TYR A 308 -4.37 22.51 -6.02
CA TYR A 308 -3.72 22.68 -4.72
C TYR A 308 -2.29 22.15 -4.69
N LYS A 309 -1.68 21.91 -5.86
CA LYS A 309 -0.45 21.14 -5.98
C LYS A 309 0.71 21.71 -5.14
N GLU A 310 0.85 23.04 -5.09
CA GLU A 310 1.90 23.70 -4.30
C GLU A 310 1.70 23.49 -2.80
N GLU A 311 0.47 23.61 -2.31
CA GLU A 311 0.13 23.36 -0.90
C GLU A 311 0.34 21.89 -0.53
N LEU A 312 -0.12 20.96 -1.37
CA LEU A 312 0.07 19.52 -1.16
C LEU A 312 1.56 19.15 -1.12
N TRP A 313 2.37 19.78 -1.95
CA TRP A 313 3.83 19.58 -1.96
C TRP A 313 4.49 20.07 -0.68
N GLU A 314 4.13 21.25 -0.18
CA GLU A 314 4.64 21.75 1.09
C GLU A 314 4.20 20.90 2.28
N LEU A 315 2.96 20.38 2.26
CA LEU A 315 2.51 19.41 3.26
C LEU A 315 3.34 18.12 3.19
N LEU A 316 3.59 17.59 1.99
CA LEU A 316 4.36 16.36 1.78
C LEU A 316 5.81 16.41 2.27
N LYS A 317 6.39 17.60 2.42
CA LYS A 317 7.73 17.78 2.99
C LYS A 317 7.77 17.64 4.52
N LYS A 318 6.62 17.73 5.19
CA LYS A 318 6.54 17.65 6.65
C LYS A 318 6.60 16.20 7.13
N ASP A 319 7.34 15.96 8.21
CA ASP A 319 7.50 14.62 8.80
C ASP A 319 6.22 14.04 9.44
N ASN A 320 5.23 14.90 9.71
CA ASN A 320 3.93 14.54 10.28
C ASN A 320 2.80 14.46 9.24
N THR A 321 3.12 14.51 7.94
CA THR A 321 2.13 14.32 6.87
C THR A 321 2.10 12.86 6.42
N TYR A 322 0.89 12.31 6.33
CA TYR A 322 0.61 10.95 5.91
C TYR A 322 -0.41 10.97 4.78
N VAL A 323 -0.05 10.37 3.66
CA VAL A 323 -0.94 10.17 2.51
C VAL A 323 -1.47 8.76 2.53
N TYR A 324 -2.77 8.63 2.36
CA TYR A 324 -3.46 7.37 2.17
C TYR A 324 -4.22 7.39 0.86
N MET A 325 -4.11 6.31 0.09
CA MET A 325 -4.77 6.17 -1.21
C MET A 325 -5.57 4.87 -1.25
N CYS A 326 -6.86 4.96 -1.58
CA CYS A 326 -7.72 3.79 -1.69
C CYS A 326 -8.74 3.94 -2.82
N GLY A 327 -9.00 2.84 -3.53
CA GLY A 327 -10.04 2.77 -4.56
C GLY A 327 -9.60 2.03 -5.82
N LEU A 328 -10.06 2.54 -6.97
CA LEU A 328 -9.71 1.98 -8.27
C LEU A 328 -8.24 2.21 -8.56
N LYS A 329 -7.58 1.15 -9.02
CA LYS A 329 -6.19 1.23 -9.45
C LYS A 329 -6.10 2.09 -10.73
N GLY A 330 -4.99 2.83 -10.87
CA GLY A 330 -4.78 3.81 -11.97
C GLY A 330 -4.91 5.28 -11.56
N MET A 331 -5.51 5.57 -10.40
CA MET A 331 -5.48 6.93 -9.84
C MET A 331 -4.06 7.40 -9.49
N GLU A 332 -3.14 6.46 -9.24
CA GLU A 332 -1.77 6.73 -8.82
C GLU A 332 -0.93 7.40 -9.90
N LYS A 333 -1.16 7.01 -11.17
CA LYS A 333 -0.41 7.54 -12.30
C LYS A 333 -0.64 9.05 -12.44
N GLY A 334 -1.91 9.46 -12.43
CA GLY A 334 -2.26 10.87 -12.50
C GLY A 334 -1.73 11.68 -11.32
N ILE A 335 -1.65 11.08 -10.13
CA ILE A 335 -1.06 11.72 -8.95
C ILE A 335 0.47 11.83 -9.10
N ASP A 336 1.13 10.77 -9.59
CA ASP A 336 2.57 10.77 -9.84
C ASP A 336 2.95 11.83 -10.88
N ASP A 337 2.17 11.98 -11.95
CA ASP A 337 2.40 12.99 -12.99
C ASP A 337 2.39 14.42 -12.39
N ILE A 338 1.47 14.73 -11.48
CA ILE A 338 1.41 16.04 -10.80
C ILE A 338 2.60 16.25 -9.86
N MET A 339 3.01 15.20 -9.15
CA MET A 339 4.08 15.27 -8.16
C MET A 339 5.47 15.30 -8.81
N LEU A 340 5.64 14.71 -10.00
CA LEU A 340 6.88 14.74 -10.77
C LEU A 340 7.31 16.18 -11.08
N ASP A 341 6.38 17.01 -11.58
CA ASP A 341 6.65 18.41 -11.91
C ASP A 341 7.05 19.24 -10.67
N LEU A 342 6.43 18.98 -9.53
CA LEU A 342 6.70 19.67 -8.26
C LEU A 342 8.05 19.26 -7.67
N ALA A 343 8.32 17.95 -7.63
CA ALA A 343 9.58 17.43 -7.14
C ALA A 343 10.75 17.92 -8.00
N ALA A 344 10.60 17.94 -9.32
CA ALA A 344 11.63 18.41 -10.24
C ALA A 344 11.99 19.88 -10.03
N LYS A 345 11.02 20.76 -9.72
CA LYS A 345 11.28 22.18 -9.39
C LYS A 345 12.19 22.35 -8.17
N ASP A 346 12.11 21.43 -7.22
CA ASP A 346 12.94 21.44 -6.01
C ASP A 346 14.22 20.60 -6.15
N GLY A 347 14.51 20.08 -7.34
CA GLY A 347 15.66 19.21 -7.59
C GLY A 347 15.54 17.83 -6.94
N ILE A 348 14.32 17.39 -6.60
CA ILE A 348 14.02 16.11 -5.97
C ILE A 348 13.54 15.11 -7.03
N ASN A 349 14.06 13.89 -7.01
CA ASN A 349 13.50 12.80 -7.80
C ASN A 349 12.24 12.25 -7.10
N TRP A 350 11.06 12.47 -7.67
CA TRP A 350 9.79 12.03 -7.08
C TRP A 350 9.74 10.52 -6.79
N LEU A 351 10.26 9.67 -7.68
CA LEU A 351 10.16 8.23 -7.51
C LEU A 351 10.98 7.75 -6.31
N ASP A 352 12.16 8.33 -6.10
CA ASP A 352 12.98 8.02 -4.93
C ASP A 352 12.42 8.63 -3.65
N TYR A 353 11.88 9.85 -3.73
CA TYR A 353 11.19 10.47 -2.60
C TYR A 353 9.94 9.69 -2.18
N LYS A 354 9.13 9.24 -3.13
CA LYS A 354 7.97 8.37 -2.90
C LYS A 354 8.39 7.04 -2.25
N LYS A 355 9.51 6.43 -2.66
CA LYS A 355 10.06 5.24 -1.97
C LYS A 355 10.45 5.55 -0.52
N GLN A 356 11.04 6.71 -0.27
CA GLN A 356 11.36 7.16 1.09
C GLN A 356 10.09 7.35 1.93
N LEU A 357 9.07 8.02 1.39
CA LEU A 357 7.76 8.22 2.04
C LEU A 357 7.07 6.88 2.35
N LYS A 358 7.14 5.91 1.45
CA LYS A 358 6.65 4.54 1.70
C LYS A 358 7.40 3.88 2.85
N LYS A 359 8.74 3.97 2.87
CA LYS A 359 9.57 3.40 3.93
C LYS A 359 9.30 4.04 5.29
N SER A 360 9.02 5.34 5.31
CA SER A 360 8.66 6.12 6.50
C SER A 360 7.18 6.06 6.88
N GLU A 361 6.38 5.23 6.20
CA GLU A 361 4.94 4.99 6.45
C GLU A 361 4.04 6.21 6.19
N GLN A 362 4.55 7.18 5.43
CA GLN A 362 3.85 8.42 5.05
C GLN A 362 3.17 8.33 3.68
N TRP A 363 3.40 7.26 2.91
CA TRP A 363 2.72 7.01 1.65
C TRP A 363 2.13 5.60 1.64
N ASN A 364 0.84 5.52 1.90
CA ASN A 364 0.13 4.28 2.19
C ASN A 364 -0.93 4.03 1.11
N VAL A 365 -0.94 2.84 0.54
CA VAL A 365 -1.70 2.56 -0.66
C VAL A 365 -2.38 1.20 -0.57
N GLU A 366 -3.70 1.19 -0.68
CA GLU A 366 -4.51 -0.01 -0.83
C GLU A 366 -5.33 0.06 -2.12
N TYR A 367 -4.89 -0.68 -3.12
CA TYR A 367 -5.68 -0.90 -4.33
C TYR A 367 -6.50 -2.19 -4.18
N THR A 368 -7.66 -2.23 -4.85
CA THR A 368 -8.26 -3.52 -5.20
C THR A 368 -7.21 -4.35 -5.97
N GLY A 369 -7.07 -5.65 -5.64
CA GLY A 369 -5.83 -6.43 -5.82
C GLY A 369 -5.12 -6.43 -7.19
N LEU A 370 -3.85 -6.86 -7.18
CA LEU A 370 -3.02 -7.10 -8.36
C LEU A 370 -3.02 -8.59 -8.71
N ALA A 371 -3.37 -8.92 -9.96
CA ALA A 371 -3.08 -10.19 -10.59
C ALA A 371 -1.86 -10.04 -11.50
N TRP A 372 -0.86 -10.91 -11.34
CA TRP A 372 0.33 -10.92 -12.19
C TRP A 372 0.47 -12.30 -12.83
N LEU A 373 0.35 -12.35 -14.16
CA LEU A 373 0.49 -13.56 -14.95
C LEU A 373 1.86 -13.61 -15.64
N PHE A 374 2.61 -14.67 -15.35
CA PHE A 374 3.78 -15.06 -16.14
C PHE A 374 3.38 -16.23 -17.04
N LEU A 375 3.49 -16.06 -18.37
CA LEU A 375 3.16 -17.12 -19.32
C LEU A 375 4.37 -17.49 -20.18
N GLY A 376 4.78 -18.75 -20.10
CA GLY A 376 5.93 -19.29 -20.79
C GLY A 376 5.52 -20.15 -21.98
N VAL A 377 6.13 -19.90 -23.13
CA VAL A 377 5.91 -20.68 -24.36
C VAL A 377 7.23 -20.88 -25.11
N PRO A 378 7.34 -21.90 -26.00
CA PRO A 378 8.52 -22.07 -26.83
C PRO A 378 8.70 -20.89 -27.80
N THR A 379 7.64 -20.48 -28.50
CA THR A 379 7.67 -19.49 -29.60
C THR A 379 6.45 -18.59 -29.54
N SER A 380 6.54 -17.38 -30.08
CA SER A 380 5.50 -16.35 -29.94
C SER A 380 4.19 -16.69 -30.65
N ASP A 381 4.24 -17.53 -31.68
CA ASP A 381 3.11 -18.14 -32.39
C ASP A 381 2.33 -19.18 -31.55
N THR A 382 2.92 -19.68 -30.46
CA THR A 382 2.27 -20.61 -29.52
C THR A 382 1.69 -19.93 -28.28
N LEU A 383 1.69 -18.59 -28.24
CA LEU A 383 1.06 -17.83 -27.16
C LEU A 383 -0.45 -18.02 -27.18
N LEU A 384 -0.94 -18.77 -26.19
CA LEU A 384 -2.38 -18.93 -25.97
C LEU A 384 -2.98 -17.63 -25.43
N TYR A 385 -4.13 -17.24 -25.99
CA TYR A 385 -4.93 -16.11 -25.53
C TYR A 385 -4.19 -14.75 -25.53
N LYS A 386 -3.21 -14.57 -26.41
CA LYS A 386 -2.34 -13.38 -26.41
C LYS A 386 -3.16 -12.08 -26.51
N GLU A 387 -4.09 -12.03 -27.45
CA GLU A 387 -4.90 -10.83 -27.70
C GLU A 387 -5.81 -10.54 -26.51
N GLU A 388 -6.45 -11.56 -25.94
CA GLU A 388 -7.32 -11.42 -24.78
C GLU A 388 -6.55 -10.97 -23.54
N LEU A 389 -5.37 -11.53 -23.29
CA LEU A 389 -4.54 -11.18 -22.14
C LEU A 389 -3.96 -9.77 -22.24
N GLU A 390 -3.51 -9.35 -23.44
CA GLU A 390 -3.08 -7.97 -23.67
C GLU A 390 -4.26 -7.00 -23.56
N LYS A 391 -5.45 -7.37 -24.03
CA LYS A 391 -6.67 -6.57 -23.83
C LYS A 391 -7.06 -6.47 -22.36
N MET A 392 -6.91 -7.55 -21.57
CA MET A 392 -7.12 -7.50 -20.11
C MET A 392 -6.12 -6.56 -19.44
N LYS A 393 -4.87 -6.56 -19.89
CA LYS A 393 -3.86 -5.59 -19.47
C LYS A 393 -4.23 -4.18 -19.90
N GLU A 394 -4.81 -3.95 -21.07
CA GLU A 394 -5.29 -2.61 -21.46
C GLU A 394 -6.52 -2.16 -20.65
N MET A 395 -7.43 -3.08 -20.32
CA MET A 395 -8.64 -2.81 -19.56
C MET A 395 -8.37 -2.56 -18.08
N ALA A 396 -7.32 -3.20 -17.54
CA ALA A 396 -6.95 -3.11 -16.14
C ALA A 396 -5.41 -3.05 -15.99
N PRO A 397 -4.73 -2.05 -16.59
CA PRO A 397 -3.26 -1.99 -16.69
C PRO A 397 -2.59 -1.94 -15.34
N ASP A 398 -3.33 -1.43 -14.38
CA ASP A 398 -2.87 -1.38 -13.03
C ASP A 398 -3.16 -2.72 -12.33
N ASN A 399 -4.36 -3.30 -12.42
CA ASN A 399 -4.73 -4.54 -11.67
C ASN A 399 -4.21 -5.84 -12.30
N PHE A 400 -3.78 -5.81 -13.57
CA PHE A 400 -3.33 -6.98 -14.29
C PHE A 400 -1.99 -6.72 -14.95
N ARG A 401 -0.96 -7.43 -14.48
CA ARG A 401 0.35 -7.47 -15.12
C ARG A 401 0.52 -8.77 -15.88
N LEU A 402 1.17 -8.68 -17.02
CA LEU A 402 1.36 -9.78 -17.94
C LEU A 402 2.79 -9.74 -18.47
N ASP A 403 3.52 -10.83 -18.26
CA ASP A 403 4.89 -11.01 -18.72
C ASP A 403 5.03 -12.35 -19.45
N PHE A 404 5.38 -12.26 -20.73
CA PHE A 404 5.65 -13.43 -21.56
C PHE A 404 7.11 -13.85 -21.46
N ALA A 405 7.34 -15.16 -21.42
CA ALA A 405 8.65 -15.79 -21.51
C ALA A 405 8.70 -16.69 -22.76
N VAL A 406 9.33 -16.22 -23.83
CA VAL A 406 9.38 -16.93 -25.12
C VAL A 406 10.73 -17.60 -25.32
N SER A 407 10.85 -18.85 -24.88
CA SER A 407 12.14 -19.50 -24.62
C SER A 407 13.03 -19.77 -25.85
N ARG A 408 12.50 -19.78 -27.07
CA ARG A 408 13.30 -19.95 -28.31
C ARG A 408 13.63 -18.63 -29.02
N GLU A 409 13.01 -17.52 -28.61
CA GLU A 409 13.14 -16.22 -29.29
C GLU A 409 13.76 -15.15 -28.39
N GLN A 410 13.62 -15.29 -27.07
CA GLN A 410 14.10 -14.34 -26.08
C GLN A 410 15.24 -14.94 -25.25
N THR A 411 16.18 -14.08 -24.88
CA THR A 411 17.25 -14.41 -23.93
C THR A 411 17.36 -13.36 -22.85
N ASN A 412 17.85 -13.75 -21.67
CA ASN A 412 18.15 -12.81 -20.60
C ASN A 412 19.50 -12.10 -20.86
N ALA A 413 19.90 -11.19 -19.96
CA ALA A 413 21.16 -10.46 -20.07
C ALA A 413 22.41 -11.37 -20.08
N ALA A 414 22.31 -12.61 -19.58
CA ALA A 414 23.38 -13.60 -19.60
C ALA A 414 23.37 -14.49 -20.87
N GLY A 415 22.45 -14.25 -21.81
CA GLY A 415 22.30 -15.04 -23.04
C GLY A 415 21.56 -16.38 -22.85
N GLU A 416 20.95 -16.61 -21.69
CA GLU A 416 20.19 -17.82 -21.40
C GLU A 416 18.77 -17.72 -21.94
N LYS A 417 18.18 -18.85 -22.34
CA LYS A 417 16.80 -18.92 -22.83
C LYS A 417 15.81 -18.37 -21.81
N MET A 418 14.85 -17.58 -22.29
CA MET A 418 13.82 -16.95 -21.46
C MET A 418 12.70 -17.93 -21.08
N TYR A 419 12.89 -18.66 -19.99
CA TYR A 419 11.81 -19.42 -19.34
C TYR A 419 11.08 -18.56 -18.30
N ILE A 420 9.96 -19.05 -17.75
CA ILE A 420 9.17 -18.30 -16.75
C ILE A 420 10.03 -17.89 -15.55
N GLN A 421 10.81 -18.81 -14.99
CA GLN A 421 11.72 -18.50 -13.89
C GLN A 421 12.73 -17.41 -14.29
N THR A 422 13.25 -17.46 -15.52
CA THR A 422 14.18 -16.45 -16.02
C THR A 422 13.53 -15.07 -16.10
N ARG A 423 12.28 -15.00 -16.60
CA ARG A 423 11.51 -13.75 -16.66
C ARG A 423 11.16 -13.24 -15.26
N MET A 424 10.75 -14.12 -14.36
CA MET A 424 10.49 -13.77 -12.96
C MET A 424 11.75 -13.23 -12.27
N ALA A 425 12.95 -13.72 -12.63
CA ALA A 425 14.20 -13.24 -12.06
C ALA A 425 14.46 -11.75 -12.33
N GLU A 426 13.91 -11.18 -13.42
CA GLU A 426 13.98 -9.75 -13.72
C GLU A 426 13.22 -8.90 -12.69
N TYR A 427 12.21 -9.50 -12.04
CA TYR A 427 11.33 -8.86 -11.06
C TYR A 427 11.51 -9.41 -9.65
N LYS A 428 12.59 -10.15 -9.39
CA LYS A 428 12.75 -10.97 -8.19
C LYS A 428 12.62 -10.18 -6.87
N GLU A 429 13.11 -8.94 -6.82
CA GLU A 429 12.99 -8.11 -5.61
C GLU A 429 11.54 -7.70 -5.35
N GLU A 430 10.80 -7.28 -6.38
CA GLU A 430 9.39 -6.93 -6.24
C GLU A 430 8.54 -8.15 -5.88
N LEU A 431 8.78 -9.30 -6.53
CA LEU A 431 8.09 -10.55 -6.24
C LEU A 431 8.35 -11.02 -4.80
N TRP A 432 9.56 -10.83 -4.28
CA TRP A 432 9.90 -11.14 -2.89
C TRP A 432 9.15 -10.25 -1.89
N GLU A 433 9.10 -8.93 -2.13
CA GLU A 433 8.32 -8.03 -1.29
C GLU A 433 6.82 -8.35 -1.32
N LEU A 434 6.29 -8.74 -2.49
CA LEU A 434 4.90 -9.20 -2.60
C LEU A 434 4.68 -10.49 -1.80
N LEU A 435 5.57 -11.48 -1.90
CA LEU A 435 5.48 -12.76 -1.18
C LEU A 435 5.51 -12.62 0.35
N LYS A 436 6.04 -11.52 0.87
CA LYS A 436 6.01 -11.21 2.32
C LYS A 436 4.66 -10.69 2.81
N LYS A 437 3.71 -10.40 1.92
CA LYS A 437 2.37 -9.92 2.28
C LYS A 437 1.41 -11.09 2.50
N ASP A 438 0.63 -11.00 3.57
CA ASP A 438 -0.36 -12.03 3.96
C ASP A 438 -1.50 -12.21 2.93
N ASN A 439 -1.68 -11.25 2.02
CA ASN A 439 -2.70 -11.27 0.98
C ASN A 439 -2.16 -11.65 -0.41
N THR A 440 -0.91 -12.09 -0.51
CA THR A 440 -0.32 -12.58 -1.77
C THR A 440 -0.56 -14.08 -1.91
N TYR A 441 -1.06 -14.49 -3.06
CA TYR A 441 -1.29 -15.89 -3.42
C TYR A 441 -0.60 -16.20 -4.74
N VAL A 442 0.23 -17.23 -4.73
CA VAL A 442 0.93 -17.76 -5.89
C VAL A 442 0.27 -19.04 -6.35
N TYR A 443 -0.01 -19.09 -7.65
CA TYR A 443 -0.53 -20.25 -8.35
C TYR A 443 0.43 -20.59 -9.47
N MET A 444 0.87 -21.84 -9.52
CA MET A 444 1.80 -22.33 -10.52
C MET A 444 1.22 -23.57 -11.19
N CYS A 445 1.16 -23.53 -12.52
CA CYS A 445 0.78 -24.66 -13.35
C CYS A 445 1.83 -24.86 -14.45
N GLY A 446 2.38 -26.06 -14.60
CA GLY A 446 3.39 -26.30 -15.62
C GLY A 446 4.20 -27.59 -15.47
N LEU A 447 5.29 -27.69 -16.24
CA LEU A 447 6.14 -28.87 -16.27
C LEU A 447 6.93 -29.08 -14.96
N LYS A 448 7.13 -30.36 -14.61
CA LYS A 448 8.00 -30.81 -13.51
C LYS A 448 9.42 -30.23 -13.65
N GLY A 449 9.71 -29.19 -12.85
CA GLY A 449 11.00 -28.48 -12.86
C GLY A 449 10.86 -26.95 -12.74
N MET A 450 9.71 -26.39 -13.11
CA MET A 450 9.44 -24.95 -12.99
C MET A 450 9.55 -24.45 -11.53
N GLU A 451 9.03 -25.23 -10.58
CA GLU A 451 9.08 -24.88 -9.16
C GLU A 451 10.50 -24.76 -8.62
N LYS A 452 11.40 -25.65 -9.08
CA LYS A 452 12.80 -25.61 -8.66
C LYS A 452 13.50 -24.32 -9.12
N GLY A 453 13.26 -23.91 -10.37
CA GLY A 453 13.85 -22.67 -10.89
C GLY A 453 13.36 -21.42 -10.14
N ILE A 454 12.11 -21.42 -9.68
CA ILE A 454 11.57 -20.34 -8.85
C ILE A 454 12.17 -20.40 -7.43
N ASP A 455 12.35 -21.60 -6.86
CA ASP A 455 13.02 -21.78 -5.58
C ASP A 455 14.43 -21.20 -5.57
N ASP A 456 15.20 -21.43 -6.63
CA ASP A 456 16.57 -20.94 -6.77
C ASP A 456 16.62 -19.39 -6.71
N ILE A 457 15.64 -18.72 -7.32
CA ILE A 457 15.53 -17.24 -7.29
C ILE A 457 15.21 -16.74 -5.88
N MET A 458 14.30 -17.43 -5.18
CA MET A 458 13.81 -17.00 -3.87
C MET A 458 14.81 -17.30 -2.75
N LEU A 459 15.64 -18.34 -2.89
CA LEU A 459 16.67 -18.73 -1.93
C LEU A 459 17.63 -17.58 -1.60
N ASP A 460 18.16 -16.92 -2.62
CA ASP A 460 19.10 -15.81 -2.46
C ASP A 460 18.47 -14.60 -1.75
N LEU A 461 17.20 -14.32 -2.06
CA LEU A 461 16.47 -13.19 -1.49
C LEU A 461 16.05 -13.46 -0.04
N ALA A 462 15.57 -14.67 0.24
CA ALA A 462 15.25 -15.11 1.59
C ALA A 462 16.49 -15.06 2.50
N ALA A 463 17.64 -15.53 2.00
CA ALA A 463 18.89 -15.52 2.74
C ALA A 463 19.33 -14.09 3.13
N LYS A 464 19.16 -13.10 2.23
CA LYS A 464 19.44 -11.68 2.54
C LYS A 464 18.61 -11.14 3.69
N ASP A 465 17.36 -11.59 3.82
CA ASP A 465 16.45 -11.20 4.90
C ASP A 465 16.58 -12.07 6.16
N GLY A 466 17.54 -13.01 6.18
CA GLY A 466 17.73 -13.96 7.28
C GLY A 466 16.59 -14.98 7.42
N ILE A 467 15.87 -15.23 6.33
CA ILE A 467 14.73 -16.17 6.27
C ILE A 467 15.19 -17.47 5.62
N ASN A 468 14.87 -18.61 6.24
CA ASN A 468 15.03 -19.91 5.58
C ASN A 468 13.89 -20.11 4.56
N TRP A 469 14.21 -20.06 3.27
CA TRP A 469 13.21 -20.19 2.20
C TRP A 469 12.38 -21.46 2.29
N LEU A 470 12.99 -22.61 2.58
CA LEU A 470 12.27 -23.88 2.60
C LEU A 470 11.21 -23.92 3.71
N ASP A 471 11.52 -23.36 4.87
CA ASP A 471 10.57 -23.29 5.97
C ASP A 471 9.52 -22.20 5.73
N TYR A 472 9.90 -21.05 5.17
CA TYR A 472 8.95 -20.02 4.78
C TYR A 472 7.97 -20.52 3.71
N LYS A 473 8.46 -21.23 2.70
CA LYS A 473 7.64 -21.87 1.67
C LYS A 473 6.69 -22.91 2.25
N LYS A 474 7.11 -23.71 3.25
CA LYS A 474 6.19 -24.62 3.97
C LYS A 474 5.08 -23.85 4.69
N GLN A 475 5.40 -22.70 5.29
CA GLN A 475 4.39 -21.83 5.91
C GLN A 475 3.41 -21.30 4.87
N LEU A 476 3.90 -20.81 3.73
CA LEU A 476 3.06 -20.36 2.61
C LEU A 476 2.16 -21.48 2.05
N LYS A 477 2.66 -22.71 1.96
CA LYS A 477 1.84 -23.88 1.60
C LYS A 477 0.77 -24.17 2.65
N LYS A 478 1.11 -24.08 3.94
CA LYS A 478 0.18 -24.30 5.06
C LYS A 478 -0.90 -23.22 5.15
N SER A 479 -0.59 -21.98 4.76
CA SER A 479 -1.54 -20.87 4.68
C SER A 479 -2.30 -20.82 3.33
N GLU A 480 -2.12 -21.81 2.46
CA GLU A 480 -2.73 -21.88 1.12
C GLU A 480 -2.35 -20.71 0.20
N GLN A 481 -1.27 -20.00 0.53
CA GLN A 481 -0.70 -18.91 -0.28
C GLN A 481 0.20 -19.41 -1.41
N TRP A 482 0.71 -20.65 -1.32
CA TRP A 482 1.57 -21.25 -2.34
C TRP A 482 0.95 -22.52 -2.91
N ASN A 483 0.47 -22.44 -4.15
CA ASN A 483 -0.30 -23.49 -4.80
C ASN A 483 0.41 -23.95 -6.08
N VAL A 484 0.72 -25.24 -6.19
CA VAL A 484 1.47 -25.80 -7.32
C VAL A 484 0.75 -27.02 -7.86
N GLU A 485 0.47 -27.01 -9.15
CA GLU A 485 -0.06 -28.14 -9.92
C GLU A 485 0.88 -28.39 -11.09
N VAL A 486 1.74 -29.40 -10.97
CA VAL A 486 2.70 -29.76 -12.02
C VAL A 486 2.27 -31.05 -12.69
N TYR A 487 2.40 -31.09 -14.01
CA TYR A 487 2.13 -32.26 -14.84
C TYR A 487 3.39 -32.89 -15.42
#